data_AF-A0A530CFT2-F1
#
_entry.id   AF-A0A530CFT2-F1
#
_cell.length_a   1.000
_cell.length_b   1.000
_cell.length_c   1.000
_cell.angle_alpha   90.00
_cell.angle_beta   90.00
_cell.angle_gamma   90.00
#
_symmetry.space_group_name_H-M   'P 1'
#
loop_
_entity.id
_entity.type
_entity.pdbx_description
1 polymer ?
#
loop_
_entity_poly.entity_id
_entity_poly.type
_entity_poly.pdbx_seq_one_letter_code
_entity_poly.pdbx_strand_id
1 'polypeptide(L)'
;RKPIAGTEFVIRADLAFIAIGFAGPAARGPVSELAGQMKIAIDSRRSKNVEANDRDYRTSVEKLYAAGDVRRGQSLVVWAIREGRQAARAIDEALMGSSVLPR
;
A
#
# COMPACT_ATOMS: atom_id res chain seq x y z
N ARG A 1 21.03 10.39 -5.03
CA ARG A 1 21.45 11.70 -4.44
C ARG A 1 22.74 11.45 -3.68
N LYS A 2 23.78 12.27 -3.88
CA LYS A 2 25.03 12.19 -3.11
C LYS A 2 25.14 13.46 -2.25
N PRO A 3 25.55 13.37 -0.98
CA PRO A 3 25.87 14.55 -0.18
C PRO A 3 26.94 15.41 -0.87
N ILE A 4 26.89 16.73 -0.66
CA ILE A 4 27.90 17.66 -1.16
C ILE A 4 28.93 17.83 -0.04
N ALA A 5 30.17 17.42 -0.29
CA ALA A 5 31.24 17.52 0.69
C ALA A 5 31.49 18.98 1.10
N GLY A 6 31.66 19.22 2.40
CA GLY A 6 31.92 20.55 2.97
C GLY A 6 30.67 21.39 3.21
N THR A 7 29.47 20.84 3.02
CA THR A 7 28.18 21.51 3.28
C THR A 7 27.48 21.02 4.55
N GLU A 8 28.18 20.23 5.36
CA GLU A 8 27.67 19.70 6.62
C GLU A 8 27.50 20.83 7.64
N PHE A 9 26.41 20.79 8.40
CA PHE A 9 26.12 21.77 9.45
C PHE A 9 25.42 21.11 10.63
N VAL A 10 25.47 21.77 11.78
CA VAL A 10 24.88 21.29 13.03
C VAL A 10 23.66 22.13 13.37
N ILE A 11 22.52 21.46 13.59
CA ILE A 11 21.31 22.07 14.14
C ILE A 11 21.21 21.61 15.59
N ARG A 12 21.19 22.55 16.55
CA ARG A 12 20.90 22.23 17.96
C ARG A 12 19.40 22.01 18.12
N ALA A 13 19.02 20.89 18.72
CA ALA A 13 17.62 20.57 18.98
C ALA A 13 17.50 19.75 20.27
N ASP A 14 16.51 20.08 21.09
CA ASP A 14 16.15 19.28 22.27
C ASP A 14 15.30 18.06 21.89
N LEU A 15 14.56 18.15 20.78
CA LEU A 15 13.70 17.09 20.24
C LEU A 15 13.64 17.15 18.71
N ALA A 16 13.66 15.98 18.07
CA ALA A 16 13.52 15.84 16.62
C ALA A 16 12.42 14.83 16.27
N PHE A 17 11.52 15.22 15.37
CA PHE A 17 10.48 14.35 14.82
C PHE A 17 10.80 13.96 13.39
N ILE A 18 10.78 12.66 13.10
CA ILE A 18 11.02 12.13 11.77
C ILE A 18 9.67 11.90 11.08
N ALA A 19 9.27 12.83 10.21
CA ALA A 19 8.01 12.79 9.46
C ALA A 19 8.22 12.40 7.99
N ILE A 20 9.03 11.37 7.72
CA ILE A 20 9.38 10.92 6.36
C ILE A 20 8.34 9.98 5.72
N GLY A 21 7.26 9.67 6.44
CA GLY A 21 6.22 8.73 6.01
C GLY A 21 6.63 7.26 6.13
N PHE A 22 6.00 6.41 5.31
CA PHE A 22 6.14 4.95 5.34
C PHE A 22 6.43 4.37 3.95
N ALA A 23 7.31 3.38 3.85
CA ALA A 23 7.71 2.78 2.56
C ALA A 23 6.97 1.46 2.25
N GLY A 24 5.83 1.20 2.88
CA GLY A 24 5.06 -0.03 2.69
C GLY A 24 4.34 -0.49 3.95
N PRO A 25 3.74 -1.70 3.91
CA PRO A 25 3.05 -2.28 5.06
C PRO A 25 4.00 -2.54 6.23
N ALA A 26 3.40 -2.63 7.43
CA ALA A 26 4.13 -2.94 8.64
C ALA A 26 4.91 -4.26 8.52
N ALA A 27 6.09 -4.31 9.17
CA ALA A 27 6.94 -5.49 9.18
C ALA A 27 6.32 -6.71 9.88
N ARG A 28 5.25 -6.49 10.67
CA ARG A 28 4.47 -7.53 11.33
C ARG A 28 3.02 -7.46 10.82
N GLY A 29 2.42 -8.62 10.55
CA GLY A 29 1.03 -8.78 10.15
C GLY A 29 0.84 -9.65 8.91
N PRO A 30 -0.35 -9.62 8.28
CA PRO A 30 -0.73 -10.55 7.21
C PRO A 30 0.23 -10.52 6.02
N VAL A 31 0.77 -9.35 5.69
CA VAL A 31 1.73 -9.20 4.60
C VAL A 31 3.03 -9.96 4.86
N SER A 32 3.54 -9.91 6.10
CA SER A 32 4.73 -10.66 6.48
C SER A 32 4.46 -12.15 6.65
N GLU A 33 3.27 -12.53 7.12
CA GLU A 33 2.86 -13.93 7.30
C GLU A 33 2.70 -14.65 5.96
N LEU A 34 2.30 -13.91 4.92
CA LEU A 34 2.16 -14.41 3.55
C LEU A 34 3.38 -14.12 2.67
N ALA A 35 4.52 -13.78 3.28
CA ALA A 35 5.76 -13.53 2.54
C ALA A 35 6.15 -14.76 1.70
N GLY A 36 6.47 -14.53 0.42
CA GLY A 36 6.79 -15.59 -0.55
C GLY A 36 5.59 -16.16 -1.29
N GLN A 37 4.36 -15.95 -0.80
CA GLN A 37 3.12 -16.32 -1.50
C GLN A 37 2.45 -15.10 -2.14
N MET A 38 2.55 -13.96 -1.47
CA MET A 38 2.00 -12.69 -1.93
C MET A 38 3.03 -11.89 -2.73
N LYS A 39 2.67 -11.51 -3.96
CA LYS A 39 3.49 -10.64 -4.80
C LYS A 39 3.46 -9.21 -4.28
N ILE A 40 4.64 -8.58 -4.32
CA ILE A 40 4.87 -7.21 -3.88
C ILE A 40 5.44 -6.42 -5.04
N ALA A 41 4.83 -5.30 -5.36
CA ALA A 41 5.34 -4.33 -6.33
C ALA A 41 6.26 -3.32 -5.62
N ILE A 42 7.38 -2.97 -6.27
CA ILE A 42 8.28 -1.92 -5.81
C ILE A 42 8.10 -0.71 -6.72
N ASP A 43 7.72 0.43 -6.15
CA ASP A 43 7.52 1.67 -6.91
C ASP A 43 8.86 2.42 -7.17
N SER A 44 8.77 3.53 -7.91
CA SER A 44 9.92 4.38 -8.22
C SER A 44 10.58 5.02 -6.97
N ARG A 45 9.84 5.10 -5.86
CA ARG A 45 10.33 5.60 -4.56
C ARG A 45 10.89 4.47 -3.70
N ARG A 46 10.99 3.24 -4.23
CA ARG A 46 11.43 2.03 -3.51
C ARG A 46 10.45 1.59 -2.40
N SER A 47 9.21 2.08 -2.45
CA SER A 47 8.15 1.62 -1.55
C SER A 47 7.66 0.25 -1.99
N LYS A 48 7.37 -0.62 -1.03
CA LYS A 48 6.86 -1.98 -1.24
C LYS A 48 5.36 -1.99 -1.01
N ASN A 49 4.58 -2.27 -2.04
CA ASN A 49 3.12 -2.34 -1.95
C ASN A 49 2.63 -3.73 -2.38
N VAL A 50 1.50 -4.19 -1.83
CA VAL A 50 0.85 -5.42 -2.28
C VAL A 50 0.41 -5.27 -3.72
N GLU A 51 0.82 -6.19 -4.57
CA GLU A 51 0.47 -6.18 -5.99
C GLU A 51 -1.00 -6.61 -6.16
N ALA A 52 -1.84 -5.67 -6.60
CA ALA A 52 -3.20 -5.92 -7.06
C ALA A 52 -3.61 -4.84 -8.08
N ASN A 53 -4.40 -5.21 -9.07
CA ASN A 53 -4.88 -4.28 -10.10
C ASN A 53 -6.11 -3.48 -9.63
N ASP A 54 -6.44 -2.35 -10.27
CA ASP A 54 -7.53 -1.44 -9.89
C ASP A 54 -8.90 -1.82 -10.47
N ARG A 55 -8.99 -3.00 -11.09
CA ARG A 55 -10.22 -3.55 -11.65
C ARG A 55 -10.88 -4.54 -10.69
N ASP A 56 -10.12 -5.52 -10.20
CA ASP A 56 -10.62 -6.61 -9.35
C ASP A 56 -10.00 -6.65 -7.95
N TYR A 57 -8.94 -5.86 -7.70
CA TYR A 57 -8.25 -5.76 -6.40
C TYR A 57 -7.73 -7.10 -5.86
N ARG A 58 -7.59 -8.13 -6.71
CA ARG A 58 -7.08 -9.45 -6.32
C ARG A 58 -5.57 -9.40 -6.16
N THR A 59 -5.09 -10.02 -5.09
CA THR A 59 -3.67 -10.31 -4.91
C THR A 59 -3.29 -11.61 -5.64
N SER A 60 -2.01 -12.00 -5.56
CA SER A 60 -1.59 -13.33 -6.04
C SER A 60 -2.06 -14.50 -5.17
N VAL A 61 -2.58 -14.23 -3.96
CA VAL A 61 -3.10 -15.25 -3.05
C VAL A 61 -4.61 -15.40 -3.28
N GLU A 62 -5.07 -16.63 -3.43
CA GLU A 62 -6.48 -16.92 -3.71
C GLU A 62 -7.38 -16.37 -2.59
N LYS A 63 -8.51 -15.76 -2.97
CA LYS A 63 -9.50 -15.16 -2.06
C LYS A 63 -8.94 -14.03 -1.17
N LEU A 64 -7.76 -13.49 -1.49
CA LEU A 64 -7.19 -12.33 -0.81
C LEU A 64 -7.15 -11.10 -1.74
N TYR A 65 -7.61 -9.97 -1.20
CA TYR A 65 -7.76 -8.70 -1.91
C TYR A 65 -7.03 -7.58 -1.18
N ALA A 66 -6.60 -6.54 -1.90
CA ALA A 66 -5.87 -5.41 -1.35
C ALA A 66 -6.37 -4.06 -1.90
N ALA A 67 -6.58 -3.10 -1.01
CA ALA A 67 -7.06 -1.76 -1.32
C ALA A 67 -6.45 -0.71 -0.38
N GLY A 68 -6.40 0.54 -0.81
CA GLY A 68 -5.85 1.66 -0.04
C GLY A 68 -4.33 1.63 0.01
N ASP A 69 -3.76 2.25 1.06
CA ASP A 69 -2.32 2.52 1.14
C ASP A 69 -1.44 1.27 1.06
N VAL A 70 -1.94 0.10 1.49
CA VAL A 70 -1.20 -1.17 1.40
C VAL A 70 -0.90 -1.58 -0.05
N ARG A 71 -1.74 -1.13 -0.99
CA ARG A 71 -1.71 -1.46 -2.42
C ARG A 71 -1.24 -0.29 -3.27
N ARG A 72 -1.73 0.91 -2.95
CA ARG A 72 -1.45 2.16 -3.68
C ARG A 72 -0.16 2.83 -3.21
N GLY A 73 0.24 2.62 -1.96
CA GLY A 73 1.17 3.48 -1.24
C GLY A 73 0.47 4.71 -0.66
N GLN A 74 1.24 5.57 0.01
CA GLN A 74 0.75 6.77 0.71
C GLN A 74 -0.19 7.61 -0.18
N SER A 75 -1.45 7.78 0.25
CA SER A 75 -2.43 8.56 -0.52
C SER A 75 -3.45 9.29 0.34
N LEU A 76 -4.49 9.83 -0.30
CA LEU A 76 -5.59 10.52 0.38
C LEU A 76 -6.64 9.51 0.87
N VAL A 77 -7.32 9.85 1.96
CA VAL A 77 -8.42 9.04 2.51
C VAL A 77 -9.52 8.74 1.48
N VAL A 78 -9.82 9.69 0.58
CA VAL A 78 -10.80 9.47 -0.49
C VAL A 78 -10.41 8.33 -1.44
N TRP A 79 -9.10 8.12 -1.66
CA TRP A 79 -8.62 6.98 -2.44
C TRP A 79 -8.81 5.67 -1.69
N ALA A 80 -8.50 5.63 -0.41
CA ALA A 80 -8.75 4.44 0.42
C ALA A 80 -10.25 4.07 0.45
N ILE A 81 -11.14 5.06 0.59
CA ILE A 81 -12.59 4.85 0.53
C ILE A 81 -13.00 4.32 -0.84
N ARG A 82 -12.54 4.95 -1.92
CA ARG A 82 -12.86 4.52 -3.28
C ARG A 82 -12.39 3.09 -3.55
N GLU A 83 -11.12 2.79 -3.29
CA GLU A 83 -10.56 1.46 -3.53
C GLU A 83 -11.22 0.40 -2.64
N GLY A 84 -11.55 0.72 -1.38
CA GLY A 84 -12.29 -0.18 -0.50
C GLY A 84 -13.68 -0.54 -1.04
N ARG A 85 -14.41 0.44 -1.59
CA ARG A 85 -15.72 0.20 -2.24
C ARG A 85 -15.59 -0.68 -3.49
N GLN A 86 -14.56 -0.44 -4.30
CA GLN A 86 -14.32 -1.22 -5.50
C GLN A 86 -13.85 -2.65 -5.20
N ALA A 87 -13.02 -2.83 -4.16
CA ALA A 87 -12.65 -4.15 -3.68
C ALA A 87 -13.87 -4.91 -3.13
N ALA A 88 -14.75 -4.25 -2.36
CA ALA A 88 -15.98 -4.87 -1.87
C ALA A 88 -16.88 -5.35 -3.01
N ARG A 89 -17.04 -4.54 -4.07
CA ARG A 89 -17.76 -4.94 -5.28
C ARG A 89 -17.13 -6.15 -5.96
N ALA A 90 -15.80 -6.18 -6.12
CA ALA A 90 -15.10 -7.30 -6.74
C ALA A 90 -15.20 -8.60 -5.92
N ILE A 91 -15.17 -8.50 -4.59
CA ILE A 91 -15.39 -9.61 -3.67
C ILE A 91 -16.81 -10.14 -3.81
N ASP A 92 -17.80 -9.25 -3.83
CA ASP A 92 -19.22 -9.60 -3.97
C ASP A 92 -19.48 -10.32 -5.31
N GLU A 93 -18.98 -9.76 -6.43
CA GLU A 93 -19.06 -10.42 -7.75
C GLU A 93 -18.39 -11.79 -7.76
N ALA A 94 -17.25 -11.94 -7.07
CA ALA A 94 -16.53 -13.21 -6.99
C ALA A 94 -17.29 -14.29 -6.19
N LEU A 95 -18.04 -13.89 -5.16
CA LEU A 95 -18.78 -14.81 -4.30
C LEU A 95 -20.18 -15.12 -4.85
N MET A 96 -20.84 -14.13 -5.44
CA MET A 96 -22.24 -14.18 -5.82
C MET A 96 -22.47 -14.32 -7.34
N GLY A 97 -21.43 -14.14 -8.15
CA GLY A 97 -21.49 -14.15 -9.62
C GLY A 97 -21.98 -12.83 -10.23
N SER A 98 -22.53 -11.91 -9.43
CA SER A 98 -22.91 -10.54 -9.83
C SER A 98 -22.93 -9.63 -8.59
N SER A 99 -22.93 -8.31 -8.78
CA SER A 99 -23.03 -7.35 -7.66
C SER A 99 -23.92 -6.17 -8.01
N VAL A 100 -24.70 -5.74 -7.02
CA VAL A 100 -25.51 -4.49 -7.07
C VAL A 100 -24.73 -3.28 -6.53
N LEU A 101 -23.50 -3.48 -6.05
CA LEU A 101 -22.68 -2.41 -5.52
C LEU A 101 -22.17 -1.48 -6.64
N PRO A 102 -22.10 -0.16 -6.39
CA PRO A 102 -21.71 0.82 -7.40
C PRO A 102 -20.21 0.75 -7.75
N ARG A 103 -19.90 1.11 -9.00
CA ARG A 103 -18.54 1.26 -9.52
C ARG A 103 -18.04 2.70 -9.42
#